data_AF-A0A2E6ALU0-F1
#
_entry.id   AF-A0A2E6ALU0-F1
#
_cell.length_a   1.000
_cell.length_b   1.000
_cell.length_c   1.000
_cell.angle_alpha   90.00
_cell.angle_beta   90.00
_cell.angle_gamma   90.00
#
_symmetry.space_group_name_H-M   'P 1'
#
loop_
_entity.id
_entity.type
_entity.pdbx_description
1 polymer ?
#
loop_
_entity_poly.entity_id
_entity_poly.type
_entity_poly.pdbx_seq_one_letter_code
_entity_poly.pdbx_strand_id
1 'polypeptide(L)'
;MFDMNVVTNSFEHPHFGHRRVLAFESRRAAEIAKLIRRFGGEPFVSPSMREVPLATHVDVTNFANELMTGQIDIVIAMTGVGWRHLMSIIERQVDRRRFLDSLSDVPTIARGPKPAAVFRELGVPPTWIVPTPNTWRELLTLVDEQHGSLANQTVALQEYGESNPSLIAGLEARGARVVPLQVYRWDLPEDVGPLQQNAERLANGCADVVLFTSAQQVAHLLQVADDQQIGDRVRQGLRSTVVASIGPTTSERLRRYELPVDMEPTHPKLGHLVSEAAAQVVELQRRKYHVRQVIAEMDPQLLDTDKPWYDSPFLQACRREPTDYTPIWLMRQAGRYMEEYRRVRAKIPFLDLCKNPSLCTEIMVTAVERLGVDAAIIFSDLLPILEPMGLELEFAAGDGPVIHNPIRTAEDVDRVAELDNVE
;
A
#
# COMPACT_ATOMS: atom_id res chain seq x y z
N MET A 1 -17.36 -9.94 -46.60
CA MET A 1 -18.53 -9.64 -45.75
C MET A 1 -18.42 -10.58 -44.56
N PHE A 2 -17.54 -10.25 -43.62
CA PHE A 2 -17.33 -11.01 -42.39
C PHE A 2 -18.10 -10.27 -41.30
N ASP A 3 -19.03 -10.99 -40.68
CA ASP A 3 -20.03 -10.45 -39.78
C ASP A 3 -19.39 -10.06 -38.44
N MET A 4 -19.52 -8.77 -38.11
CA MET A 4 -19.31 -8.22 -36.78
C MET A 4 -20.45 -8.71 -35.87
N ASN A 5 -20.24 -9.82 -35.16
CA ASN A 5 -21.07 -10.14 -34.00
C ASN A 5 -20.28 -9.89 -32.71
N VAL A 6 -20.41 -8.63 -32.28
CA VAL A 6 -20.55 -8.16 -30.89
C VAL A 6 -20.46 -9.30 -29.86
N VAL A 7 -19.31 -9.36 -29.17
CA VAL A 7 -19.19 -10.06 -27.89
C VAL A 7 -20.06 -9.29 -26.90
N THR A 8 -21.30 -9.74 -26.75
CA THR A 8 -22.19 -9.26 -25.70
C THR A 8 -21.61 -9.69 -24.36
N ASN A 9 -21.21 -8.70 -23.57
CA ASN A 9 -20.80 -8.84 -22.18
C ASN A 9 -21.96 -9.51 -21.42
N SER A 10 -21.85 -10.81 -21.16
CA SER A 10 -22.83 -11.53 -20.36
C SER A 10 -22.77 -10.99 -18.93
N PHE A 11 -23.83 -10.30 -18.51
CA PHE A 11 -24.06 -9.94 -17.11
C PHE A 11 -24.25 -11.23 -16.29
N GLU A 12 -23.18 -11.94 -15.99
CA GLU A 12 -23.15 -12.85 -14.86
C GLU A 12 -23.36 -11.99 -13.61
N HIS A 13 -24.39 -12.31 -12.83
CA HIS A 13 -24.57 -11.68 -11.53
C HIS A 13 -23.30 -11.90 -10.69
N PRO A 14 -22.83 -10.89 -9.93
CA PRO A 14 -21.62 -11.01 -9.13
C PRO A 14 -21.66 -12.28 -8.28
N HIS A 15 -20.64 -13.14 -8.38
CA HIS A 15 -20.70 -14.43 -7.72
C HIS A 15 -19.31 -14.99 -7.40
N PHE A 16 -19.11 -15.38 -6.14
CA PHE A 16 -17.87 -16.00 -5.69
C PHE A 16 -17.69 -17.43 -6.18
N GLY A 17 -18.74 -18.13 -6.62
CA GLY A 17 -18.62 -19.48 -7.17
C GLY A 17 -18.14 -20.50 -6.14
N HIS A 18 -18.73 -20.50 -4.93
CA HIS A 18 -18.38 -21.36 -3.79
C HIS A 18 -16.97 -21.20 -3.23
N ARG A 19 -16.27 -20.13 -3.62
CA ARG A 19 -14.94 -19.78 -3.08
C ARG A 19 -14.99 -19.50 -1.57
N ARG A 20 -13.90 -19.84 -0.90
CA ARG A 20 -13.65 -19.60 0.53
C ARG A 20 -13.19 -18.16 0.71
N VAL A 21 -14.04 -17.35 1.34
CA VAL A 21 -13.83 -15.90 1.52
C VAL A 21 -13.55 -15.60 2.98
N LEU A 22 -12.34 -15.14 3.27
CA LEU A 22 -11.93 -14.69 4.59
C LEU A 22 -12.27 -13.21 4.77
N ALA A 23 -12.74 -12.85 5.97
CA ALA A 23 -12.86 -11.46 6.37
C ALA A 23 -12.55 -11.28 7.86
N PHE A 24 -12.01 -10.13 8.23
CA PHE A 24 -11.53 -9.88 9.60
C PHE A 24 -12.40 -8.86 10.36
N GLU A 25 -13.64 -8.67 9.91
CA GLU A 25 -14.57 -7.67 10.45
C GLU A 25 -15.06 -8.04 11.85
N SER A 26 -15.00 -7.10 12.79
CA SER A 26 -15.33 -7.35 14.19
C SER A 26 -16.75 -6.88 14.56
N ARG A 27 -17.19 -5.71 14.09
CA ARG A 27 -18.49 -5.13 14.45
C ARG A 27 -19.63 -5.63 13.58
N ARG A 28 -19.34 -5.81 12.29
CA ARG A 28 -20.32 -6.19 11.26
C ARG A 28 -20.09 -7.60 10.72
N ALA A 29 -19.53 -8.48 11.54
CA ALA A 29 -19.17 -9.85 11.18
C ALA A 29 -20.36 -10.64 10.59
N ALA A 30 -21.53 -10.55 11.24
CA ALA A 30 -22.73 -11.23 10.78
C ALA A 30 -23.24 -10.69 9.43
N GLU A 31 -23.07 -9.39 9.18
CA GLU A 31 -23.51 -8.75 7.96
C GLU A 31 -22.62 -9.13 6.77
N ILE A 32 -21.29 -9.05 6.93
CA ILE A 32 -20.37 -9.43 5.87
C ILE A 32 -20.49 -10.92 5.54
N ALA A 33 -20.67 -11.79 6.54
CA ALA A 33 -20.91 -13.21 6.32
C ALA A 33 -22.19 -13.47 5.50
N LYS A 34 -23.28 -12.71 5.76
CA LYS A 34 -24.52 -12.80 4.98
C LYS A 34 -24.32 -12.34 3.54
N LEU A 35 -23.57 -11.27 3.32
CA LEU A 35 -23.30 -10.76 1.97
C LEU A 35 -22.44 -11.73 1.17
N ILE A 36 -21.39 -12.30 1.76
CA ILE A 36 -20.57 -13.34 1.13
C ILE A 36 -21.44 -14.51 0.68
N ARG A 37 -22.31 -15.04 1.56
CA ARG A 37 -23.24 -16.14 1.22
C ARG A 37 -24.22 -15.75 0.12
N ARG A 38 -24.75 -14.52 0.15
CA ARG A 38 -25.67 -14.00 -0.86
C ARG A 38 -25.04 -14.01 -2.25
N PHE A 39 -23.75 -13.70 -2.35
CA PHE A 39 -22.98 -13.78 -3.58
C PHE A 39 -22.31 -15.16 -3.78
N GLY A 40 -22.80 -16.21 -3.09
CA GLY A 40 -22.39 -17.58 -3.32
C GLY A 40 -20.99 -17.97 -2.84
N GLY A 41 -20.40 -17.22 -1.91
CA GLY A 41 -19.14 -17.59 -1.26
C GLY A 41 -19.34 -18.34 0.05
N GLU A 42 -18.32 -19.06 0.49
CA GLU A 42 -18.24 -19.67 1.83
C GLU A 42 -17.52 -18.69 2.79
N PRO A 43 -18.22 -18.10 3.79
CA PRO A 43 -17.62 -17.10 4.65
C PRO A 43 -16.82 -17.68 5.81
N PHE A 44 -15.58 -17.23 5.97
CA PHE A 44 -14.74 -17.46 7.15
C PHE A 44 -14.44 -16.11 7.81
N VAL A 45 -15.33 -15.68 8.70
CA VAL A 45 -15.24 -14.35 9.33
C VAL A 45 -14.74 -14.47 10.76
N SER A 46 -13.64 -13.80 11.07
CA SER A 46 -13.07 -13.75 12.42
C SER A 46 -12.98 -12.31 12.92
N PRO A 47 -13.45 -12.01 14.14
CA PRO A 47 -13.12 -10.75 14.80
C PRO A 47 -11.60 -10.61 14.87
N SER A 48 -11.10 -9.40 14.65
CA SER A 48 -9.67 -9.12 14.69
C SER A 48 -9.31 -7.95 15.58
N MET A 49 -10.30 -7.20 16.08
CA MET A 49 -10.03 -6.08 16.97
C MET A 49 -11.21 -5.82 17.92
N ARG A 50 -10.90 -5.26 19.08
CA ARG A 50 -11.85 -4.62 19.99
C ARG A 50 -11.34 -3.23 20.37
N GLU A 51 -12.24 -2.33 20.73
CA GLU A 51 -11.86 -1.06 21.34
C GLU A 51 -11.62 -1.29 22.83
N VAL A 52 -10.44 -0.90 23.31
CA VAL A 52 -10.10 -0.90 24.73
C VAL A 52 -9.85 0.56 25.13
N PRO A 53 -10.56 1.09 26.15
CA PRO A 53 -10.27 2.42 26.68
C PRO A 53 -8.80 2.48 27.14
N LEU A 54 -8.06 3.48 26.67
CA LEU A 54 -6.61 3.59 26.91
C LEU A 54 -6.25 4.75 27.80
N ALA A 55 -6.87 5.91 27.58
CA ALA A 55 -6.48 7.09 28.31
C ALA A 55 -6.68 6.84 29.80
N THR A 56 -5.61 7.05 30.56
CA THR A 56 -5.81 7.22 31.99
C THR A 56 -6.69 8.45 32.17
N HIS A 57 -7.55 8.41 33.17
CA HIS A 57 -8.31 9.57 33.61
C HIS A 57 -7.43 10.84 33.81
N VAL A 58 -6.12 10.68 33.97
CA VAL A 58 -5.13 11.75 34.13
C VAL A 58 -4.82 12.46 32.82
N ASP A 59 -4.56 11.75 31.72
CA ASP A 59 -4.16 12.36 30.44
C ASP A 59 -5.26 13.26 29.86
N VAL A 60 -6.51 12.80 29.95
CA VAL A 60 -7.68 13.57 29.50
C VAL A 60 -7.93 14.79 30.40
N THR A 61 -7.74 14.64 31.72
CA THR A 61 -7.83 15.77 32.65
C THR A 61 -6.75 16.80 32.38
N ASN A 62 -5.51 16.38 32.12
CA ASN A 62 -4.40 17.27 31.79
C ASN A 62 -4.70 18.04 30.50
N PHE A 63 -5.11 17.36 29.44
CA PHE A 63 -5.54 18.01 28.21
C PHE A 63 -6.64 19.05 28.44
N ALA A 64 -7.69 18.70 29.19
CA ALA A 64 -8.78 19.63 29.46
C ALA A 64 -8.29 20.87 30.22
N ASN A 65 -7.41 20.69 31.21
CA ASN A 65 -6.82 21.79 31.96
C ASN A 65 -5.86 22.64 31.10
N GLU A 66 -5.05 22.02 30.26
CA GLU A 66 -4.14 22.70 29.33
C GLU A 66 -4.93 23.55 28.32
N LEU A 67 -6.03 23.02 27.77
CA LEU A 67 -6.93 23.78 26.91
C LEU A 67 -7.56 24.97 27.66
N MET A 68 -8.12 24.74 28.84
CA MET A 68 -8.75 25.80 29.65
C MET A 68 -7.77 26.85 30.17
N THR A 69 -6.46 26.56 30.18
CA THR A 69 -5.40 27.49 30.58
C THR A 69 -4.68 28.12 29.39
N GLY A 70 -5.13 27.85 28.15
CA GLY A 70 -4.58 28.45 26.94
C GLY A 70 -3.22 27.88 26.52
N GLN A 71 -2.90 26.65 26.90
CA GLN A 71 -1.66 25.95 26.51
C GLN A 71 -1.81 25.12 25.23
N ILE A 72 -3.05 24.92 24.78
CA ILE A 72 -3.38 24.28 23.50
C ILE A 72 -3.89 25.36 22.55
N ASP A 73 -3.23 25.49 21.41
CA ASP A 73 -3.57 26.50 20.40
C ASP A 73 -4.53 25.95 19.34
N ILE A 74 -4.47 24.65 19.06
CA ILE A 74 -5.31 23.99 18.04
C ILE A 74 -5.73 22.61 18.54
N VAL A 75 -6.97 22.22 18.25
CA VAL A 75 -7.47 20.86 18.48
C VAL A 75 -7.84 20.17 17.17
N ILE A 76 -7.27 18.99 16.94
CA ILE A 76 -7.55 18.15 15.77
C ILE A 76 -8.26 16.88 16.22
N ALA A 77 -9.45 16.62 15.65
CA ALA A 77 -10.25 15.43 15.94
C ALA A 77 -10.26 14.46 14.76
N MET A 78 -9.60 13.32 14.92
CA MET A 78 -9.51 12.28 13.89
C MET A 78 -10.79 11.47 13.78
N THR A 79 -11.52 11.25 14.90
CA THR A 79 -12.77 10.48 14.89
C THR A 79 -13.86 10.99 15.81
N GLY A 80 -15.11 10.78 15.40
CA GLY A 80 -16.27 11.05 16.25
C GLY A 80 -16.36 10.12 17.47
N VAL A 81 -15.98 8.84 17.33
CA VAL A 81 -16.02 7.89 18.46
C VAL A 81 -14.99 8.28 19.52
N GLY A 82 -13.75 8.56 19.12
CA GLY A 82 -12.72 9.04 20.03
C GLY A 82 -13.12 10.34 20.72
N TRP A 83 -13.65 11.31 19.97
CA TRP A 83 -14.12 12.57 20.56
C TRP A 83 -15.28 12.38 21.57
N ARG A 84 -16.25 11.51 21.29
CA ARG A 84 -17.32 11.19 22.26
C ARG A 84 -16.79 10.54 23.53
N HIS A 85 -15.85 9.61 23.41
CA HIS A 85 -15.21 8.98 24.56
C HIS A 85 -14.44 10.01 25.39
N LEU A 86 -13.63 10.86 24.75
CA LEU A 86 -12.95 11.97 25.40
C LEU A 86 -13.93 12.81 26.20
N MET A 87 -15.07 13.19 25.60
CA MET A 87 -16.06 14.02 26.26
C MET A 87 -16.73 13.34 27.44
N SER A 88 -17.06 12.05 27.34
CA SER A 88 -17.63 11.30 28.46
C SER A 88 -16.70 11.17 29.67
N ILE A 89 -15.38 11.27 29.46
CA ILE A 89 -14.38 11.31 30.53
C ILE A 89 -14.29 12.73 31.10
N ILE A 90 -14.18 13.75 30.24
CA ILE A 90 -14.10 15.17 30.62
C ILE A 90 -15.30 15.58 31.48
N GLU A 91 -16.52 15.21 31.09
CA GLU A 91 -17.76 15.53 31.81
C GLU A 91 -17.80 15.00 33.25
N ARG A 92 -17.00 13.97 33.57
CA ARG A 92 -16.92 13.40 34.92
C ARG A 92 -15.89 14.08 35.80
N GLN A 93 -14.98 14.86 35.23
CA GLN A 93 -13.76 15.33 35.89
C GLN A 93 -13.60 16.84 35.92
N VAL A 94 -14.14 17.55 34.93
CA VAL A 94 -14.03 19.01 34.82
C VAL A 94 -15.38 19.62 34.44
N ASP A 95 -15.51 20.93 34.63
CA ASP A 95 -16.72 21.66 34.25
C ASP A 95 -16.89 21.65 32.72
N ARG A 96 -17.94 20.96 32.26
CA ARG A 96 -18.25 20.79 30.84
C ARG A 96 -18.40 22.13 30.11
N ARG A 97 -19.06 23.11 30.73
CA ARG A 97 -19.36 24.38 30.07
C ARG A 97 -18.09 25.17 29.87
N ARG A 98 -17.26 25.28 30.91
CA ARG A 98 -15.96 25.94 30.84
C ARG A 98 -15.05 25.30 29.79
N PHE A 99 -15.02 23.97 29.72
CA PHE A 99 -14.25 23.28 28.68
C PHE A 99 -14.75 23.60 27.26
N LEU A 100 -16.07 23.58 27.04
CA LEU A 100 -16.64 23.89 25.73
C LEU A 100 -16.44 25.35 25.33
N ASP A 101 -16.53 26.29 26.27
CA ASP A 101 -16.24 27.70 26.05
C ASP A 101 -14.77 27.86 25.61
N SER A 102 -13.81 27.27 26.34
CA SER A 102 -12.39 27.30 25.95
C SER A 102 -12.10 26.59 24.62
N LEU A 103 -12.82 25.51 24.31
CA LEU A 103 -12.70 24.83 23.02
C LEU A 103 -13.22 25.69 21.86
N SER A 104 -14.22 26.54 22.10
CA SER A 104 -14.76 27.46 21.09
C SER A 104 -13.84 28.64 20.78
N ASP A 105 -12.90 28.95 21.69
CA ASP A 105 -11.93 30.04 21.54
C ASP A 105 -10.69 29.64 20.71
N VAL A 106 -10.50 28.35 20.42
CA VAL A 106 -9.36 27.84 19.64
C VAL A 106 -9.79 27.27 18.29
N PRO A 107 -8.95 27.35 17.26
CA PRO A 107 -9.20 26.63 16.01
C PRO A 107 -9.34 25.12 16.21
N THR A 108 -10.38 24.56 15.61
CA THR A 108 -10.69 23.13 15.68
C THR A 108 -10.83 22.52 14.29
N ILE A 109 -10.16 21.38 14.07
CA ILE A 109 -10.16 20.67 12.78
C ILE A 109 -10.80 19.31 12.95
N ALA A 110 -11.89 19.05 12.23
CA ALA A 110 -12.49 17.72 12.14
C ALA A 110 -12.00 17.01 10.87
N ARG A 111 -11.43 15.80 11.02
CA ARG A 111 -10.94 14.99 9.89
C ARG A 111 -12.02 14.61 8.87
N GLY A 112 -13.30 14.73 9.19
CA GLY A 112 -14.39 14.46 8.25
C GLY A 112 -15.78 14.56 8.87
N PRO A 113 -16.82 14.05 8.20
CA PRO A 113 -18.21 14.26 8.61
C PRO A 113 -18.56 13.70 9.99
N LYS A 114 -17.96 12.57 10.39
CA LYS A 114 -18.23 11.90 11.67
C LYS A 114 -17.75 12.73 12.87
N PRO A 115 -16.47 13.12 13.01
CA PRO A 115 -16.06 14.03 14.08
C PRO A 115 -16.79 15.36 14.01
N ALA A 116 -16.99 15.93 12.82
CA ALA A 116 -17.70 17.21 12.67
C ALA A 116 -19.14 17.16 13.20
N ALA A 117 -19.84 16.04 13.04
CA ALA A 117 -21.17 15.84 13.61
C ALA A 117 -21.15 15.92 15.14
N VAL A 118 -20.15 15.33 15.80
CA VAL A 118 -20.03 15.37 17.27
C VAL A 118 -19.77 16.78 17.78
N PHE A 119 -18.89 17.54 17.13
CA PHE A 119 -18.66 18.95 17.45
C PHE A 119 -19.97 19.77 17.39
N ARG A 120 -20.78 19.57 16.34
CA ARG A 120 -22.10 20.22 16.23
C ARG A 120 -23.10 19.77 17.30
N GLU A 121 -23.14 18.47 17.63
CA GLU A 121 -23.96 17.93 18.73
C GLU A 121 -23.63 18.60 20.07
N LEU A 122 -22.38 19.02 20.27
CA LEU A 122 -21.88 19.69 21.47
C LEU A 122 -22.08 21.22 21.46
N GLY A 123 -22.61 21.79 20.36
CA GLY A 123 -22.82 23.23 20.23
C GLY A 123 -21.57 24.03 19.84
N VAL A 124 -20.47 23.37 19.50
CA VAL A 124 -19.19 23.97 19.12
C VAL A 124 -18.77 23.43 17.75
N PRO A 125 -19.31 23.95 16.63
CA PRO A 125 -18.97 23.44 15.30
C PRO A 125 -17.46 23.57 15.02
N PRO A 126 -16.85 22.63 14.29
CA PRO A 126 -15.42 22.72 14.05
C PRO A 126 -15.12 23.90 13.13
N THR A 127 -13.99 24.59 13.36
CA THR A 127 -13.52 25.69 12.51
C THR A 127 -13.34 25.25 11.06
N TRP A 128 -12.71 24.08 10.87
CA TRP A 128 -12.51 23.49 9.56
C TRP A 128 -12.82 21.99 9.51
N ILE A 129 -13.20 21.52 8.33
CA ILE A 129 -13.45 20.11 8.04
C ILE A 129 -12.55 19.69 6.88
N VAL A 130 -11.78 18.62 7.07
CA VAL A 130 -10.86 18.11 6.04
C VAL A 130 -11.66 17.66 4.80
N PRO A 131 -11.26 18.10 3.59
CA PRO A 131 -11.96 17.74 2.36
C PRO A 131 -11.81 16.25 2.02
N THR A 132 -12.74 15.71 1.23
CA THR A 132 -12.65 14.36 0.67
C THR A 132 -11.37 14.19 -0.16
N PRO A 133 -10.60 13.08 -0.03
CA PRO A 133 -10.93 11.80 0.61
C PRO A 133 -10.75 11.72 2.14
N ASN A 134 -10.59 12.85 2.81
CA ASN A 134 -10.48 13.01 4.27
C ASN A 134 -9.15 12.48 4.83
N THR A 135 -8.07 12.28 4.08
CA THR A 135 -6.85 11.67 4.64
C THR A 135 -6.02 12.66 5.47
N TRP A 136 -5.00 12.14 6.14
CA TRP A 136 -4.05 12.97 6.86
C TRP A 136 -3.25 13.90 5.93
N ARG A 137 -3.13 13.55 4.64
CA ARG A 137 -2.48 14.40 3.62
C ARG A 137 -3.33 15.64 3.37
N GLU A 138 -4.62 15.46 3.09
CA GLU A 138 -5.55 16.60 2.93
C GLU A 138 -5.68 17.43 4.20
N LEU A 139 -5.51 16.82 5.38
CA LEU A 139 -5.45 17.57 6.63
C LEU A 139 -4.24 18.50 6.68
N LEU A 140 -3.04 18.03 6.33
CA LEU A 140 -1.84 18.86 6.30
C LEU A 140 -1.96 19.98 5.24
N THR A 141 -2.52 19.67 4.06
CA THR A 141 -2.82 20.68 3.04
C THR A 141 -3.81 21.73 3.55
N LEU A 142 -4.89 21.31 4.22
CA LEU A 142 -5.86 22.22 4.82
C LEU A 142 -5.22 23.15 5.85
N VAL A 143 -4.31 22.63 6.68
CA VAL A 143 -3.55 23.44 7.65
C VAL A 143 -2.72 24.50 6.92
N ASP A 144 -2.00 24.12 5.86
CA ASP A 144 -1.19 25.05 5.08
C ASP A 144 -2.02 26.16 4.44
N GLU A 145 -3.20 25.81 3.91
CA GLU A 145 -4.06 26.74 3.17
C GLU A 145 -4.88 27.66 4.08
N GLN A 146 -5.42 27.13 5.18
CA GLN A 146 -6.41 27.83 5.99
C GLN A 146 -5.84 28.44 7.27
N HIS A 147 -4.86 27.78 7.88
CA HIS A 147 -4.24 28.26 9.13
C HIS A 147 -2.90 28.94 8.87
N GLY A 148 -2.13 28.45 7.90
CA GLY A 148 -0.80 28.93 7.58
C GLY A 148 0.26 28.29 8.48
N SER A 149 1.01 29.09 9.24
CA SER A 149 2.14 28.60 10.04
C SER A 149 1.70 27.98 11.37
N LEU A 150 2.28 26.83 11.72
CA LEU A 150 2.14 26.19 13.04
C LEU A 150 3.32 26.48 13.99
N ALA A 151 4.20 27.43 13.64
CA ALA A 151 5.41 27.69 14.42
C ALA A 151 5.09 28.07 15.88
N ASN A 152 5.67 27.33 16.82
CA ASN A 152 5.50 27.50 18.27
C ASN A 152 4.08 27.25 18.79
N GLN A 153 3.19 26.66 17.98
CA GLN A 153 1.83 26.32 18.42
C GLN A 153 1.79 24.90 18.97
N THR A 154 1.01 24.71 20.02
CA THR A 154 0.71 23.39 20.58
C THR A 154 -0.58 22.85 19.95
N VAL A 155 -0.46 21.71 19.28
CA VAL A 155 -1.57 21.04 18.59
C VAL A 155 -1.97 19.80 19.38
N ALA A 156 -3.16 19.83 19.98
CA ALA A 156 -3.76 18.63 20.56
C ALA A 156 -4.35 17.75 19.45
N LEU A 157 -3.89 16.51 19.34
CA LEU A 157 -4.29 15.57 18.30
C LEU A 157 -5.04 14.38 18.91
N GLN A 158 -6.37 14.37 18.80
CA GLN A 158 -7.17 13.21 19.17
C GLN A 158 -6.97 12.09 18.14
N GLU A 159 -6.21 11.05 18.50
CA GLU A 159 -5.73 10.01 17.57
C GLU A 159 -6.74 8.88 17.28
N TYR A 160 -6.44 8.05 16.28
CA TYR A 160 -7.30 6.95 15.83
C TYR A 160 -6.94 5.60 16.45
N GLY A 161 -6.91 5.47 17.77
CA GLY A 161 -6.62 4.19 18.43
C GLY A 161 -5.19 3.65 18.28
N GLU A 162 -4.49 4.06 17.22
CA GLU A 162 -3.06 3.93 16.97
C GLU A 162 -2.51 5.31 16.63
N SER A 163 -1.22 5.49 16.88
CA SER A 163 -0.55 6.72 16.49
C SER A 163 -0.32 6.78 14.99
N ASN A 164 -0.35 7.99 14.42
CA ASN A 164 0.03 8.24 13.03
C ASN A 164 1.34 9.05 12.97
N PRO A 165 2.52 8.38 12.94
CA PRO A 165 3.81 9.06 12.93
C PRO A 165 3.98 10.02 11.75
N SER A 166 3.40 9.72 10.59
CA SER A 166 3.50 10.57 9.40
C SER A 166 2.72 11.87 9.55
N LEU A 167 1.55 11.82 10.21
CA LEU A 167 0.79 13.02 10.54
C LEU A 167 1.50 13.86 11.61
N ILE A 168 1.99 13.21 12.68
CA ILE A 168 2.72 13.89 13.75
C ILE A 168 3.97 14.58 13.18
N ALA A 169 4.82 13.85 12.47
CA ALA A 169 6.02 14.40 11.84
C ALA A 169 5.67 15.51 10.83
N GLY A 170 4.55 15.38 10.11
CA GLY A 170 4.07 16.41 9.19
C GLY A 170 3.67 17.71 9.89
N LEU A 171 3.02 17.62 11.05
CA LEU A 171 2.67 18.79 11.87
C LEU A 171 3.91 19.39 12.55
N GLU A 172 4.81 18.55 13.08
CA GLU A 172 6.07 18.98 13.71
C GLU A 172 7.01 19.66 12.71
N ALA A 173 7.07 19.17 11.46
CA ALA A 173 7.82 19.80 10.38
C ALA A 173 7.31 21.22 10.04
N ARG A 174 6.07 21.57 10.43
CA ARG A 174 5.49 22.92 10.32
C ARG A 174 5.72 23.78 11.57
N GLY A 175 6.49 23.27 12.54
CA GLY A 175 6.89 23.95 13.77
C GLY A 175 5.93 23.77 14.95
N ALA A 176 4.96 22.85 14.84
CA ALA A 176 4.05 22.54 15.95
C ALA A 176 4.73 21.69 17.02
N ARG A 177 4.31 21.88 18.27
CA ARG A 177 4.43 20.86 19.33
C ARG A 177 3.15 20.02 19.32
N VAL A 178 3.24 18.74 18.97
CA VAL A 178 2.05 17.87 18.90
C VAL A 178 1.85 17.14 20.23
N VAL A 179 0.64 17.24 20.78
CA VAL A 179 0.20 16.52 21.99
C VAL A 179 -0.82 15.45 21.58
N PRO A 180 -0.39 14.18 21.40
CA PRO A 180 -1.30 13.11 21.00
C PRO A 180 -2.21 12.70 22.16
N LEU A 181 -3.49 12.49 21.86
CA LEU A 181 -4.52 12.06 22.80
C LEU A 181 -5.13 10.74 22.34
N GLN A 182 -4.64 9.65 22.92
CA GLN A 182 -5.14 8.30 22.70
C GLN A 182 -6.18 7.93 23.76
N VAL A 183 -7.45 8.07 23.41
CA VAL A 183 -8.58 7.78 24.31
C VAL A 183 -9.01 6.31 24.31
N TYR A 184 -8.70 5.58 23.23
CA TYR A 184 -8.88 4.14 23.12
C TYR A 184 -7.68 3.57 22.36
N ARG A 185 -7.46 2.26 22.43
CA ARG A 185 -6.70 1.51 21.43
C ARG A 185 -7.54 0.46 20.78
N TRP A 186 -7.09 0.05 19.62
CA TRP A 186 -7.42 -1.26 19.11
C TRP A 186 -6.53 -2.29 19.80
N ASP A 187 -7.17 -3.32 20.32
CA ASP A 187 -6.51 -4.49 20.87
C ASP A 187 -7.07 -5.73 20.18
N LEU A 188 -6.41 -6.87 20.34
CA LEU A 188 -6.93 -8.16 19.89
C LEU A 188 -8.27 -8.47 20.59
N PRO A 189 -9.17 -9.24 19.93
CA PRO A 189 -10.39 -9.71 20.58
C PRO A 189 -10.05 -10.53 21.83
N GLU A 190 -10.99 -10.62 22.78
CA GLU A 190 -10.80 -11.44 23.99
C GLU A 190 -10.59 -12.93 23.64
N ASP A 191 -11.30 -13.40 22.62
CA ASP A 191 -11.06 -14.69 21.98
C ASP A 191 -10.36 -14.50 20.63
N VAL A 192 -9.06 -14.81 20.60
CA VAL A 192 -8.21 -14.74 19.40
C VAL A 192 -8.31 -16.03 18.56
N GLY A 193 -8.93 -17.09 19.07
CA GLY A 193 -9.02 -18.40 18.42
C GLY A 193 -9.56 -18.36 16.99
N PRO A 194 -10.66 -17.64 16.69
CA PRO A 194 -11.15 -17.50 15.33
C PRO A 194 -10.16 -16.82 14.37
N LEU A 195 -9.42 -15.81 14.85
CA LEU A 195 -8.41 -15.11 14.04
C LEU A 195 -7.21 -16.02 13.74
N GLN A 196 -6.75 -16.77 14.75
CA GLN A 196 -5.71 -17.80 14.63
C GLN A 196 -6.08 -18.86 13.58
N GLN A 197 -7.30 -19.40 13.65
CA GLN A 197 -7.79 -20.39 12.68
C GLN A 197 -7.82 -19.83 11.24
N ASN A 198 -8.20 -18.56 11.08
CA ASN A 198 -8.20 -17.92 9.76
C ASN A 198 -6.77 -17.62 9.26
N ALA A 199 -5.84 -17.27 10.15
CA ALA A 199 -4.43 -17.16 9.81
C ALA A 199 -3.86 -18.51 9.33
N GLU A 200 -4.17 -19.61 10.02
CA GLU A 200 -3.78 -20.95 9.60
C GLU A 200 -4.40 -21.36 8.25
N ARG A 201 -5.69 -21.06 8.03
CA ARG A 201 -6.33 -21.30 6.71
C ARG A 201 -5.57 -20.61 5.59
N LEU A 202 -5.20 -19.35 5.81
CA LEU A 202 -4.45 -18.57 4.84
C LEU A 202 -3.04 -19.13 4.62
N ALA A 203 -2.34 -19.49 5.70
CA ALA A 203 -1.03 -20.12 5.66
C ALA A 203 -1.03 -21.46 4.91
N ASN A 204 -2.13 -22.22 4.99
CA ASN A 204 -2.30 -23.51 4.33
C ASN A 204 -2.92 -23.40 2.93
N GLY A 205 -3.05 -22.18 2.36
CA GLY A 205 -3.63 -21.98 1.03
C GLY A 205 -5.13 -22.35 0.93
N CYS A 206 -5.83 -22.36 2.07
CA CYS A 206 -7.25 -22.70 2.17
C CYS A 206 -8.17 -21.47 2.08
N ALA A 207 -7.73 -20.44 1.36
CA ALA A 207 -8.43 -19.17 1.17
C ALA A 207 -8.34 -18.72 -0.30
N ASP A 208 -9.49 -18.42 -0.89
CA ASP A 208 -9.59 -18.03 -2.30
C ASP A 208 -9.71 -16.50 -2.47
N VAL A 209 -10.30 -15.84 -1.47
CA VAL A 209 -10.43 -14.38 -1.37
C VAL A 209 -10.22 -13.94 0.09
N VAL A 210 -9.58 -12.79 0.29
CA VAL A 210 -9.44 -12.11 1.58
C VAL A 210 -9.97 -10.69 1.46
N LEU A 211 -10.87 -10.30 2.36
CA LEU A 211 -11.46 -8.97 2.42
C LEU A 211 -10.98 -8.22 3.67
N PHE A 212 -10.31 -7.08 3.45
CA PHE A 212 -9.91 -6.16 4.52
C PHE A 212 -10.82 -4.94 4.56
N THR A 213 -11.52 -4.75 5.67
CA THR A 213 -12.38 -3.60 5.97
C THR A 213 -11.70 -2.52 6.82
N SER A 214 -10.47 -2.73 7.27
CA SER A 214 -9.66 -1.74 7.98
C SER A 214 -8.17 -2.06 7.93
N ALA A 215 -7.32 -1.03 7.92
CA ALA A 215 -5.87 -1.15 8.01
C ALA A 215 -5.42 -1.93 9.26
N GLN A 216 -6.14 -1.80 10.37
CA GLN A 216 -5.79 -2.47 11.64
C GLN A 216 -5.84 -3.99 11.54
N GLN A 217 -6.75 -4.51 10.71
CA GLN A 217 -6.92 -5.95 10.53
C GLN A 217 -5.66 -6.58 9.95
N VAL A 218 -4.95 -5.86 9.09
CA VAL A 218 -3.69 -6.30 8.50
C VAL A 218 -2.64 -6.45 9.58
N ALA A 219 -2.50 -5.43 10.44
CA ALA A 219 -1.53 -5.44 11.54
C ALA A 219 -1.82 -6.57 12.54
N HIS A 220 -3.07 -6.71 12.99
CA HIS A 220 -3.44 -7.76 13.95
C HIS A 220 -3.36 -9.18 13.36
N LEU A 221 -3.70 -9.36 12.08
CA LEU A 221 -3.51 -10.65 11.39
C LEU A 221 -2.04 -11.06 11.39
N LEU A 222 -1.14 -10.14 11.03
CA LEU A 222 0.30 -10.40 11.00
C LEU A 222 0.85 -10.63 12.40
N GLN A 223 0.44 -9.83 13.40
CA GLN A 223 0.82 -10.04 14.80
C GLN A 223 0.44 -11.44 15.27
N VAL A 224 -0.81 -11.87 15.06
CA VAL A 224 -1.26 -13.22 15.45
C VAL A 224 -0.50 -14.31 14.68
N ALA A 225 -0.22 -14.09 13.40
CA ALA A 225 0.57 -15.02 12.60
C ALA A 225 2.02 -15.15 13.10
N ASP A 226 2.63 -14.05 13.52
CA ASP A 226 3.99 -14.01 14.07
C ASP A 226 4.03 -14.69 15.45
N ASP A 227 3.03 -14.45 16.31
CA ASP A 227 2.86 -15.13 17.60
C ASP A 227 2.71 -16.66 17.43
N GLN A 228 2.06 -17.10 16.34
CA GLN A 228 1.95 -18.51 15.96
C GLN A 228 3.15 -19.06 15.19
N GLN A 229 4.17 -18.25 14.91
CA GLN A 229 5.34 -18.61 14.09
C GLN A 229 4.96 -19.06 12.66
N ILE A 230 3.89 -18.48 12.10
CA ILE A 230 3.39 -18.77 10.75
C ILE A 230 3.39 -17.53 9.84
N GLY A 231 3.98 -16.41 10.27
CA GLY A 231 4.02 -15.13 9.57
C GLY A 231 4.39 -15.23 8.09
N ASP A 232 5.52 -15.88 7.77
CA ASP A 232 5.97 -16.05 6.38
C ASP A 232 4.99 -16.85 5.53
N ARG A 233 4.39 -17.90 6.09
CA ARG A 233 3.38 -18.72 5.41
C ARG A 233 2.10 -17.93 5.16
N VAL A 234 1.67 -17.10 6.11
CA VAL A 234 0.53 -16.20 5.92
C VAL A 234 0.79 -15.17 4.82
N ARG A 235 1.99 -14.57 4.80
CA ARG A 235 2.41 -13.64 3.73
C ARG A 235 2.41 -14.32 2.37
N GLN A 236 2.92 -15.55 2.27
CA GLN A 236 2.87 -16.36 1.06
C GLN A 236 1.43 -16.69 0.66
N GLY A 237 0.59 -17.04 1.64
CA GLY A 237 -0.85 -17.27 1.48
C GLY A 237 -1.54 -16.09 0.81
N LEU A 238 -1.35 -14.87 1.34
CA LEU A 238 -1.89 -13.62 0.77
C LEU A 238 -1.43 -13.36 -0.66
N ARG A 239 -0.20 -13.73 -1.02
CA ARG A 239 0.30 -13.63 -2.41
C ARG A 239 -0.44 -14.59 -3.36
N SER A 240 -0.99 -15.70 -2.86
CA SER A 240 -1.81 -16.67 -3.61
C SER A 240 -3.25 -16.23 -3.81
N THR A 241 -3.76 -15.50 -2.83
CA THR A 241 -5.19 -15.28 -2.65
C THR A 241 -5.58 -13.93 -3.21
N VAL A 242 -6.80 -13.75 -3.71
CA VAL A 242 -7.27 -12.41 -4.12
C VAL A 242 -7.46 -11.56 -2.87
N VAL A 243 -6.75 -10.44 -2.77
CA VAL A 243 -6.78 -9.52 -1.64
C VAL A 243 -7.51 -8.24 -2.04
N ALA A 244 -8.71 -8.06 -1.47
CA ALA A 244 -9.50 -6.85 -1.66
C ALA A 244 -9.41 -5.95 -0.42
N SER A 245 -9.10 -4.68 -0.66
CA SER A 245 -8.99 -3.64 0.36
C SER A 245 -10.19 -2.71 0.27
N ILE A 246 -10.81 -2.35 1.40
CA ILE A 246 -11.95 -1.42 1.42
C ILE A 246 -11.62 -0.02 0.89
N GLY A 247 -10.34 0.37 0.85
CA GLY A 247 -9.93 1.68 0.33
C GLY A 247 -8.51 2.10 0.69
N PRO A 248 -8.14 3.36 0.36
CA PRO A 248 -6.73 3.77 0.24
C PRO A 248 -5.88 3.59 1.50
N THR A 249 -6.42 3.88 2.69
CA THR A 249 -5.68 3.73 3.96
C THR A 249 -5.33 2.26 4.25
N THR A 250 -6.25 1.34 3.97
CA THR A 250 -6.02 -0.09 4.15
C THR A 250 -5.02 -0.61 3.11
N SER A 251 -5.12 -0.13 1.87
CA SER A 251 -4.19 -0.48 0.79
C SER A 251 -2.79 0.02 1.05
N GLU A 252 -2.64 1.25 1.56
CA GLU A 252 -1.35 1.79 1.98
C GLU A 252 -0.71 0.92 3.07
N ARG A 253 -1.52 0.42 4.03
CA ARG A 253 -1.03 -0.51 5.06
C ARG A 253 -0.57 -1.84 4.49
N LEU A 254 -1.34 -2.44 3.57
CA LEU A 254 -0.96 -3.68 2.88
C LEU A 254 0.36 -3.49 2.13
N ARG A 255 0.50 -2.41 1.35
CA ARG A 255 1.73 -2.09 0.60
C ARG A 255 2.93 -1.87 1.51
N ARG A 256 2.77 -1.21 2.66
CA ARG A 256 3.85 -1.04 3.66
C ARG A 256 4.37 -2.38 4.21
N TYR A 257 3.52 -3.40 4.27
CA TYR A 257 3.93 -4.75 4.65
C TYR A 257 4.34 -5.63 3.46
N GLU A 258 4.51 -5.06 2.26
CA GLU A 258 4.84 -5.77 1.02
C GLU A 258 3.82 -6.87 0.66
N LEU A 259 2.55 -6.58 0.95
CA LEU A 259 1.40 -7.43 0.65
C LEU A 259 0.63 -6.91 -0.56
N PRO A 260 0.04 -7.80 -1.37
CA PRO A 260 -0.70 -7.40 -2.57
C PRO A 260 -2.00 -6.68 -2.24
N VAL A 261 -2.42 -5.83 -3.17
CA VAL A 261 -3.76 -5.22 -3.21
C VAL A 261 -4.27 -5.43 -4.63
N ASP A 262 -5.14 -6.42 -4.80
CA ASP A 262 -5.65 -6.79 -6.13
C ASP A 262 -6.87 -5.96 -6.52
N MET A 263 -7.54 -5.38 -5.52
CA MET A 263 -8.78 -4.65 -5.72
C MET A 263 -9.02 -3.63 -4.62
N GLU A 264 -9.53 -2.46 -5.03
CA GLU A 264 -10.25 -1.51 -4.17
C GLU A 264 -11.64 -1.28 -4.77
N PRO A 265 -12.73 -1.22 -3.96
CA PRO A 265 -14.06 -0.97 -4.47
C PRO A 265 -14.22 0.49 -4.89
N THR A 266 -15.11 0.73 -5.85
CA THR A 266 -15.45 2.07 -6.35
C THR A 266 -15.89 3.01 -5.22
N HIS A 267 -16.59 2.47 -4.22
CA HIS A 267 -16.93 3.18 -2.99
C HIS A 267 -16.45 2.39 -1.77
N PRO A 268 -15.85 3.04 -0.75
CA PRO A 268 -15.31 2.39 0.44
C PRO A 268 -16.42 1.99 1.42
N LYS A 269 -17.33 1.14 0.96
CA LYS A 269 -18.48 0.61 1.69
C LYS A 269 -18.48 -0.91 1.60
N LEU A 270 -18.90 -1.54 2.69
CA LEU A 270 -18.90 -2.99 2.84
C LEU A 270 -19.66 -3.71 1.70
N GLY A 271 -20.83 -3.20 1.31
CA GLY A 271 -21.61 -3.78 0.20
C GLY A 271 -20.85 -3.80 -1.12
N HIS A 272 -20.22 -2.67 -1.48
CA HIS A 272 -19.42 -2.52 -2.70
C HIS A 272 -18.18 -3.42 -2.67
N LEU A 273 -17.46 -3.46 -1.55
CA LEU A 273 -16.32 -4.36 -1.38
C LEU A 273 -16.69 -5.81 -1.70
N VAL A 274 -17.78 -6.31 -1.13
CA VAL A 274 -18.18 -7.72 -1.33
C VAL A 274 -18.71 -7.95 -2.74
N SER A 275 -19.59 -7.08 -3.25
CA SER A 275 -20.22 -7.28 -4.57
C SER A 275 -19.23 -7.14 -5.71
N GLU A 276 -18.34 -6.15 -5.66
CA GLU A 276 -17.38 -5.92 -6.72
C GLU A 276 -16.28 -7.01 -6.67
N ALA A 277 -15.86 -7.45 -5.47
CA ALA A 277 -14.97 -8.61 -5.34
C ALA A 277 -15.59 -9.88 -5.91
N ALA A 278 -16.89 -10.11 -5.67
CA ALA A 278 -17.61 -11.24 -6.25
C ALA A 278 -17.69 -11.16 -7.80
N ALA A 279 -17.75 -9.96 -8.37
CA ALA A 279 -17.77 -9.78 -9.82
C ALA A 279 -16.40 -10.03 -10.46
N GLN A 280 -15.31 -9.64 -9.78
CA GLN A 280 -13.96 -9.66 -10.37
C GLN A 280 -13.12 -10.89 -9.99
N VAL A 281 -13.55 -11.70 -9.01
CA VAL A 281 -12.73 -12.77 -8.43
C VAL A 281 -12.20 -13.77 -9.46
N VAL A 282 -12.99 -14.13 -10.47
CA VAL A 282 -12.58 -15.12 -11.49
C VAL A 282 -11.40 -14.59 -12.29
N GLU A 283 -11.48 -13.34 -12.72
CA GLU A 283 -10.43 -12.69 -13.50
C GLU A 283 -9.18 -12.44 -12.64
N LEU A 284 -9.35 -11.89 -11.43
CA LEU A 284 -8.24 -11.64 -10.50
C LEU A 284 -7.48 -12.92 -10.14
N GLN A 285 -8.19 -14.04 -9.94
CA GLN A 285 -7.55 -15.33 -9.71
C GLN A 285 -6.79 -15.84 -10.94
N ARG A 286 -7.35 -15.70 -12.14
CA ARG A 286 -6.66 -16.08 -13.39
C ARG A 286 -5.36 -15.28 -13.54
N ARG A 287 -5.40 -13.96 -13.32
CA ARG A 287 -4.21 -13.10 -13.34
C ARG A 287 -3.15 -13.58 -12.34
N LYS A 288 -3.53 -13.87 -11.09
CA LYS A 288 -2.59 -14.41 -10.09
C LYS A 288 -2.03 -15.77 -10.46
N TYR A 289 -2.87 -16.67 -10.97
CA TYR A 289 -2.44 -17.99 -11.41
C TYR A 289 -1.44 -17.87 -12.57
N HIS A 290 -1.71 -17.00 -13.56
CA HIS A 290 -0.81 -16.78 -14.69
C HIS A 290 0.54 -16.22 -14.24
N VAL A 291 0.57 -15.18 -13.40
CA VAL A 291 1.84 -14.64 -12.85
C VAL A 291 2.62 -15.72 -12.10
N ARG A 292 1.93 -16.58 -11.33
CA ARG A 292 2.57 -17.71 -10.65
C ARG A 292 3.06 -18.79 -11.59
N GLN A 293 2.32 -19.12 -12.65
CA GLN A 293 2.77 -20.06 -13.67
C GLN A 293 3.99 -19.52 -14.37
N VAL A 294 4.00 -18.26 -14.82
CA VAL A 294 5.18 -17.66 -15.45
C VAL A 294 6.39 -17.70 -14.50
N ILE A 295 6.22 -17.39 -13.21
CA ILE A 295 7.30 -17.47 -12.21
C ILE A 295 7.71 -18.93 -11.89
N ALA A 296 6.79 -19.89 -11.92
CA ALA A 296 7.06 -21.30 -11.62
C ALA A 296 7.56 -22.11 -12.83
N GLU A 297 7.18 -21.70 -14.04
CA GLU A 297 7.67 -22.17 -15.34
C GLU A 297 9.05 -21.58 -15.66
N MET A 298 9.54 -20.61 -14.87
CA MET A 298 10.98 -20.39 -14.73
C MET A 298 11.58 -21.62 -14.05
N ASP A 299 11.90 -22.61 -14.89
CA ASP A 299 12.34 -23.93 -14.51
C ASP A 299 13.59 -23.88 -13.62
N PRO A 300 13.59 -24.44 -12.38
CA PRO A 300 14.80 -24.61 -11.61
C PRO A 300 15.86 -25.50 -12.31
N GLN A 301 15.49 -26.26 -13.35
CA GLN A 301 16.40 -26.98 -14.24
C GLN A 301 16.99 -26.11 -15.37
N LEU A 302 16.73 -24.79 -15.43
CA LEU A 302 17.46 -23.87 -16.32
C LEU A 302 18.98 -23.89 -16.10
N LEU A 303 19.43 -24.38 -14.95
CA LEU A 303 20.83 -24.68 -14.69
C LEU A 303 21.19 -26.03 -15.31
N ASP A 304 21.47 -25.99 -16.61
CA ASP A 304 22.04 -27.12 -17.34
C ASP A 304 23.42 -27.47 -16.76
N THR A 305 23.46 -28.55 -15.98
CA THR A 305 24.64 -29.01 -15.24
C THR A 305 25.75 -29.51 -16.15
N ASP A 306 25.43 -29.82 -17.40
CA ASP A 306 26.38 -30.34 -18.38
C ASP A 306 27.08 -29.21 -19.16
N LYS A 307 26.71 -27.94 -18.91
CA LYS A 307 27.32 -26.81 -19.61
C LYS A 307 28.72 -26.50 -19.08
N PRO A 308 29.66 -26.09 -19.96
CA PRO A 308 31.02 -25.74 -19.56
C PRO A 308 31.10 -24.62 -18.52
N TRP A 309 30.07 -23.78 -18.42
CA TRP A 309 29.99 -22.69 -17.45
C TRP A 309 29.45 -23.12 -16.08
N TYR A 310 28.92 -24.34 -15.92
CA TYR A 310 28.24 -24.78 -14.68
C TYR A 310 29.17 -24.74 -13.45
N ASP A 311 30.41 -25.19 -13.66
CA ASP A 311 31.49 -25.17 -12.67
C ASP A 311 32.41 -23.95 -12.82
N SER A 312 31.96 -22.92 -13.55
CA SER A 312 32.71 -21.65 -13.56
C SER A 312 32.76 -21.05 -12.14
N PRO A 313 33.85 -20.35 -11.79
CA PRO A 313 33.96 -19.72 -10.47
C PRO A 313 32.79 -18.77 -10.16
N PHE A 314 32.24 -18.12 -11.18
CA PHE A 314 31.05 -17.28 -11.07
C PHE A 314 29.84 -18.05 -10.53
N LEU A 315 29.52 -19.21 -11.12
CA LEU A 315 28.35 -19.97 -10.69
C LEU A 315 28.56 -20.69 -9.36
N GLN A 316 29.78 -21.15 -9.08
CA GLN A 316 30.14 -21.65 -7.74
C GLN A 316 29.91 -20.58 -6.67
N ALA A 317 30.36 -19.33 -6.93
CA ALA A 317 30.13 -18.21 -6.02
C ALA A 317 28.62 -17.90 -5.84
N CYS A 318 27.82 -17.92 -6.91
CA CYS A 318 26.36 -17.76 -6.84
C CYS A 318 25.68 -18.84 -5.99
N ARG A 319 26.20 -20.07 -6.00
CA ARG A 319 25.74 -21.19 -5.16
C ARG A 319 26.32 -21.18 -3.74
N ARG A 320 27.20 -20.21 -3.43
CA ARG A 320 27.93 -20.09 -2.14
C ARG A 320 28.85 -21.27 -1.87
N GLU A 321 29.37 -21.88 -2.92
CA GLU A 321 30.41 -22.90 -2.86
C GLU A 321 31.78 -22.26 -2.64
N PRO A 322 32.79 -23.00 -2.12
CA PRO A 322 34.16 -22.51 -2.04
C PRO A 322 34.73 -22.20 -3.42
N THR A 323 35.38 -21.03 -3.56
CA THR A 323 36.06 -20.57 -4.77
C THR A 323 37.51 -20.18 -4.47
N ASP A 324 38.39 -20.25 -5.48
CA ASP A 324 39.82 -19.93 -5.33
C ASP A 324 40.10 -18.44 -5.01
N TYR A 325 39.10 -17.59 -5.20
CA TYR A 325 39.17 -16.16 -4.93
C TYR A 325 37.85 -15.63 -4.34
N THR A 326 37.95 -14.53 -3.59
CA THR A 326 36.78 -13.84 -3.04
C THR A 326 36.00 -13.15 -4.16
N PRO A 327 34.70 -13.44 -4.35
CA PRO A 327 33.91 -12.80 -5.38
C PRO A 327 33.73 -11.31 -5.05
N ILE A 328 34.04 -10.45 -6.02
CA ILE A 328 33.82 -9.01 -5.92
C ILE A 328 32.98 -8.53 -7.10
N TRP A 329 32.13 -7.54 -6.85
CA TRP A 329 31.27 -6.93 -7.86
C TRP A 329 31.73 -5.51 -8.14
N LEU A 330 31.91 -5.19 -9.41
CA LEU A 330 32.36 -3.88 -9.86
C LEU A 330 31.32 -3.24 -10.79
N MET A 331 30.66 -2.17 -10.32
CA MET A 331 29.78 -1.38 -11.17
C MET A 331 30.62 -0.37 -11.97
N ARG A 332 30.82 -0.66 -13.27
CA ARG A 332 31.60 0.20 -14.19
C ARG A 332 30.77 0.58 -15.41
N GLN A 333 30.77 1.86 -15.74
CA GLN A 333 30.10 2.37 -16.95
C GLN A 333 31.10 2.38 -18.12
N ALA A 334 31.05 1.35 -18.98
CA ALA A 334 31.95 1.20 -20.13
C ALA A 334 32.04 2.46 -21.01
N GLY A 335 30.91 3.15 -21.21
CA GLY A 335 30.84 4.39 -21.99
C GLY A 335 31.71 5.55 -21.51
N ARG A 336 32.21 5.53 -20.26
CA ARG A 336 33.08 6.61 -19.73
C ARG A 336 34.57 6.40 -20.02
N TYR A 337 35.03 5.17 -20.22
CA TYR A 337 36.46 4.88 -20.26
C TYR A 337 36.89 3.95 -21.40
N MET A 338 36.00 3.12 -21.96
CA MET A 338 36.35 2.21 -23.05
C MET A 338 36.21 2.90 -24.41
N GLU A 339 37.31 3.00 -25.15
CA GLU A 339 37.34 3.60 -26.48
C GLU A 339 36.55 2.77 -27.50
N GLU A 340 36.65 1.44 -27.41
CA GLU A 340 35.97 0.49 -28.29
C GLU A 340 34.45 0.61 -28.16
N TYR A 341 33.95 0.68 -26.92
CA TYR A 341 32.54 0.92 -26.63
C TYR A 341 32.07 2.26 -27.23
N ARG A 342 32.84 3.34 -26.97
CA ARG A 342 32.49 4.68 -27.47
C ARG A 342 32.46 4.71 -29.00
N ARG A 343 33.34 3.99 -29.68
CA ARG A 343 33.38 3.87 -31.15
C ARG A 343 32.16 3.16 -31.72
N VAL A 344 31.63 2.14 -31.04
CA VAL A 344 30.38 1.46 -31.43
C VAL A 344 29.18 2.37 -31.17
N ARG A 345 29.09 2.97 -29.96
CA ARG A 345 28.03 3.92 -29.60
C ARG A 345 27.98 5.11 -30.56
N ALA A 346 29.12 5.62 -31.02
CA ALA A 346 29.16 6.77 -31.93
C ALA A 346 28.43 6.54 -33.27
N LYS A 347 28.19 5.28 -33.65
CA LYS A 347 27.59 4.93 -34.95
C LYS A 347 26.08 4.72 -34.91
N ILE A 348 25.50 4.43 -33.75
CA ILE A 348 24.11 3.98 -33.63
C ILE A 348 23.46 4.66 -32.40
N PRO A 349 22.21 5.15 -32.50
CA PRO A 349 21.43 5.63 -31.36
C PRO A 349 21.27 4.59 -30.25
N PHE A 350 21.09 5.03 -29.01
CA PHE A 350 21.02 4.11 -27.86
C PHE A 350 19.84 3.13 -27.94
N LEU A 351 18.65 3.60 -28.33
CA LEU A 351 17.48 2.73 -28.45
C LEU A 351 17.65 1.69 -29.56
N ASP A 352 18.25 2.07 -30.70
CA ASP A 352 18.54 1.14 -31.79
C ASP A 352 19.57 0.08 -31.39
N LEU A 353 20.55 0.46 -30.55
CA LEU A 353 21.46 -0.49 -29.93
C LEU A 353 20.69 -1.48 -29.04
N CYS A 354 19.84 -0.99 -28.13
CA CYS A 354 19.06 -1.84 -27.23
C CYS A 354 18.15 -2.84 -27.97
N LYS A 355 17.63 -2.45 -29.14
CA LYS A 355 16.79 -3.30 -30.01
C LYS A 355 17.58 -4.30 -30.86
N ASN A 356 18.91 -4.32 -30.77
CA ASN A 356 19.76 -5.22 -31.54
C ASN A 356 20.51 -6.20 -30.62
N PRO A 357 19.95 -7.41 -30.38
CA PRO A 357 20.54 -8.41 -29.51
C PRO A 357 21.97 -8.78 -29.87
N SER A 358 22.29 -8.87 -31.18
CA SER A 358 23.63 -9.22 -31.65
C SER A 358 24.66 -8.16 -31.26
N LEU A 359 24.32 -6.88 -31.45
CA LEU A 359 25.21 -5.77 -31.12
C LEU A 359 25.39 -5.60 -29.61
N CYS A 360 24.30 -5.72 -28.84
CA CYS A 360 24.37 -5.77 -27.38
C CYS A 360 25.30 -6.89 -26.89
N THR A 361 25.18 -8.08 -27.47
CA THR A 361 26.02 -9.23 -27.13
C THR A 361 27.49 -8.96 -27.44
N GLU A 362 27.79 -8.48 -28.65
CA GLU A 362 29.17 -8.17 -29.08
C GLU A 362 29.85 -7.17 -28.13
N ILE A 363 29.16 -6.09 -27.79
CA ILE A 363 29.67 -5.06 -26.89
C ILE A 363 29.97 -5.64 -25.50
N MET A 364 29.06 -6.46 -24.97
CA MET A 364 29.19 -7.02 -23.63
C MET A 364 30.31 -8.06 -23.57
N VAL A 365 30.39 -8.99 -24.54
CA VAL A 365 31.47 -9.98 -24.61
C VAL A 365 32.83 -9.30 -24.76
N THR A 366 32.94 -8.29 -25.63
CA THR A 366 34.19 -7.53 -25.79
C THR A 366 34.63 -6.88 -24.48
N ALA A 367 33.70 -6.36 -23.67
CA ALA A 367 34.01 -5.77 -22.38
C ALA A 367 34.48 -6.80 -21.35
N VAL A 368 33.84 -7.98 -21.32
CA VAL A 368 34.25 -9.11 -20.47
C VAL A 368 35.67 -9.54 -20.80
N GLU A 369 35.96 -9.79 -22.07
CA GLU A 369 37.28 -10.23 -22.55
C GLU A 369 38.38 -9.19 -22.24
N ARG A 370 38.08 -7.90 -22.42
CA ARG A 370 39.02 -6.80 -22.15
C ARG A 370 39.35 -6.63 -20.68
N LEU A 371 38.35 -6.80 -19.80
CA LEU A 371 38.51 -6.61 -18.37
C LEU A 371 39.03 -7.87 -17.67
N GLY A 372 38.97 -9.03 -18.33
CA GLY A 372 39.35 -10.32 -17.76
C GLY A 372 38.47 -10.72 -16.58
N VAL A 373 37.17 -10.38 -16.64
CA VAL A 373 36.18 -10.73 -15.60
C VAL A 373 35.41 -11.99 -15.97
N ASP A 374 34.85 -12.68 -14.98
CA ASP A 374 34.19 -13.98 -15.19
C ASP A 374 32.78 -13.88 -15.80
N ALA A 375 32.11 -12.74 -15.63
CA ALA A 375 30.75 -12.51 -16.12
C ALA A 375 30.47 -11.02 -16.34
N ALA A 376 29.49 -10.73 -17.19
CA ALA A 376 28.85 -9.42 -17.28
C ALA A 376 27.37 -9.50 -16.91
N ILE A 377 26.89 -8.45 -16.25
CA ILE A 377 25.47 -8.24 -16.01
C ILE A 377 24.94 -7.33 -17.10
N ILE A 378 23.92 -7.80 -17.81
CA ILE A 378 23.13 -6.98 -18.72
C ILE A 378 21.96 -6.40 -17.93
N PHE A 379 21.88 -5.09 -17.87
CA PHE A 379 20.70 -4.38 -17.38
C PHE A 379 20.08 -3.63 -18.55
N SER A 380 18.77 -3.76 -18.72
CA SER A 380 18.02 -2.79 -19.51
C SER A 380 17.74 -1.60 -18.61
N ASP A 381 17.80 -0.40 -19.17
CA ASP A 381 17.22 0.78 -18.52
C ASP A 381 15.70 0.51 -18.29
N LEU A 382 15.10 1.21 -17.33
CA LEU A 382 13.67 1.10 -17.04
C LEU A 382 12.81 1.76 -18.12
N LEU A 383 13.33 2.83 -18.74
CA LEU A 383 12.56 3.66 -19.67
C LEU A 383 12.26 3.05 -21.05
N PRO A 384 13.09 2.17 -21.65
CA PRO A 384 12.78 1.52 -22.92
C PRO A 384 11.40 0.85 -23.00
N ILE A 385 10.82 0.43 -21.87
CA ILE A 385 9.45 -0.13 -21.81
C ILE A 385 8.38 0.88 -22.23
N LEU A 386 8.67 2.19 -22.16
CA LEU A 386 7.73 3.24 -22.48
C LEU A 386 7.42 3.31 -23.98
N GLU A 387 8.37 2.92 -24.85
CA GLU A 387 8.17 2.92 -26.30
C GLU A 387 7.06 1.96 -26.75
N PRO A 388 7.06 0.66 -26.38
CA PRO A 388 5.96 -0.24 -26.71
C PRO A 388 4.66 0.11 -25.97
N MET A 389 4.72 0.88 -24.88
CA MET A 389 3.54 1.45 -24.21
C MET A 389 2.97 2.70 -24.92
N GLY A 390 3.55 3.13 -26.04
CA GLY A 390 3.05 4.25 -26.85
C GLY A 390 3.64 5.63 -26.49
N LEU A 391 4.69 5.68 -25.68
CA LEU A 391 5.40 6.93 -25.37
C LEU A 391 6.61 7.14 -26.31
N GLU A 392 6.83 8.39 -26.67
CA GLU A 392 7.91 8.84 -27.54
C GLU A 392 9.15 9.16 -26.69
N LEU A 393 9.95 8.14 -26.42
CA LEU A 393 11.18 8.25 -25.65
C LEU A 393 12.39 8.54 -26.54
N GLU A 394 13.18 9.55 -26.16
CA GLU A 394 14.48 9.84 -26.75
C GLU A 394 15.55 9.96 -25.65
N PHE A 395 16.74 9.41 -25.88
CA PHE A 395 17.90 9.65 -25.02
C PHE A 395 18.80 10.73 -25.63
N ALA A 396 18.49 12.00 -25.34
CA ALA A 396 19.23 13.14 -25.84
C ALA A 396 20.65 13.21 -25.25
N ALA A 397 21.62 13.65 -26.05
CA ALA A 397 23.01 13.75 -25.62
C ALA A 397 23.17 14.91 -24.61
N GLY A 398 23.43 14.58 -23.34
CA GLY A 398 23.72 15.56 -22.28
C GLY A 398 22.51 15.98 -21.44
N ASP A 399 21.29 15.88 -21.97
CA ASP A 399 20.07 16.37 -21.32
C ASP A 399 19.19 15.27 -20.69
N GLY A 400 19.67 14.02 -20.70
CA GLY A 400 18.94 12.88 -20.14
C GLY A 400 17.80 12.38 -21.04
N PRO A 401 16.93 11.49 -20.53
CA PRO A 401 15.80 10.98 -21.28
C PRO A 401 14.72 12.07 -21.45
N VAL A 402 14.25 12.23 -22.68
CA VAL A 402 13.19 13.15 -23.08
C VAL A 402 11.98 12.32 -23.50
N ILE A 403 10.81 12.64 -22.95
CA ILE A 403 9.53 12.06 -23.37
C ILE A 403 8.78 13.17 -24.11
N HIS A 404 8.62 13.02 -25.42
CA HIS A 404 8.03 14.06 -26.28
C HIS A 404 6.52 14.19 -26.08
N ASN A 405 5.86 13.11 -25.67
CA ASN A 405 4.41 13.05 -25.41
C ASN A 405 4.08 12.72 -23.94
N PRO A 406 4.51 13.54 -22.96
CA PRO A 406 4.37 13.22 -21.55
C PRO A 406 2.91 13.18 -21.11
N ILE A 407 2.60 12.31 -20.15
CA ILE A 407 1.26 12.23 -19.53
C ILE A 407 1.12 13.41 -18.55
N ARG A 408 0.16 14.30 -18.81
CA ARG A 408 -0.12 15.50 -18.00
C ARG A 408 -1.57 15.58 -17.55
N THR A 409 -2.47 14.93 -18.28
CA THR A 409 -3.92 14.94 -18.09
C THR A 409 -4.47 13.52 -18.03
N ALA A 410 -5.73 13.37 -17.61
CA ALA A 410 -6.36 12.05 -17.56
C ALA A 410 -6.57 11.43 -18.95
N GLU A 411 -6.87 12.23 -19.97
CA GLU A 411 -7.04 11.78 -21.36
C GLU A 411 -5.75 11.22 -21.96
N ASP A 412 -4.58 11.70 -21.49
CA ASP A 412 -3.28 11.16 -21.91
C ASP A 412 -3.07 9.69 -21.52
N VAL A 413 -3.85 9.17 -20.56
CA VAL A 413 -3.77 7.76 -20.16
C VAL A 413 -4.36 6.84 -21.23
N ASP A 414 -5.35 7.32 -21.99
CA ASP A 414 -6.06 6.50 -22.98
C ASP A 414 -5.18 6.09 -24.17
N ARG A 415 -4.06 6.81 -24.40
CA ARG A 415 -3.06 6.45 -25.43
C ARG A 415 -2.00 5.44 -24.96
N VAL A 416 -1.98 5.10 -23.67
CA VAL A 416 -1.00 4.15 -23.12
C VAL A 416 -1.43 2.73 -23.49
N ALA A 417 -0.58 2.02 -24.22
CA ALA A 417 -0.84 0.64 -24.62
C ALA A 417 -0.51 -0.34 -23.48
N GLU A 418 -1.39 -1.32 -23.28
CA GLU A 418 -1.10 -2.50 -22.45
C GLU A 418 -0.12 -3.42 -23.20
N LEU A 419 0.83 -3.99 -22.47
CA LEU A 419 1.85 -4.87 -23.04
C LEU A 419 1.30 -6.30 -23.10
N ASP A 420 0.57 -6.61 -24.17
CA ASP A 420 -0.03 -7.95 -24.35
C ASP A 420 0.94 -8.97 -24.95
N ASN A 421 2.03 -8.53 -25.58
CA ASN A 421 3.08 -9.40 -26.12
C ASN A 421 4.45 -8.68 -26.09
N VAL A 422 5.52 -9.46 -25.95
CA VAL A 422 6.93 -9.02 -25.92
C VAL A 422 7.63 -9.22 -27.28
N GLU A 423 6.94 -9.82 -28.26
CA GLU A 423 7.41 -10.02 -29.64
C GLU A 423 7.29 -8.79 -30.54
#